data_AF-A0A182P6Z7-F1
#
_entry.id   AF-A0A182P6Z7-F1
#
_cell.length_a   1.000
_cell.length_b   1.000
_cell.length_c   1.000
_cell.angle_alpha   90.00
_cell.angle_beta   90.00
_cell.angle_gamma   90.00
#
_symmetry.space_group_name_H-M   'P 1'
#
loop_
_entity.id
_entity.type
_entity.pdbx_description
1 polymer ?
#
loop_
_entity_poly.entity_id
_entity_poly.type
_entity_poly.pdbx_seq_one_letter_code
_entity_poly.pdbx_strand_id
1 'polypeptide(L)'
;MNRICLLRKLITTQIAVSILVLTFNPIVQYIFQGERVLAYTILIPFTDPEITSHFLLNLALQYFLLTVGIGGFSAAESVLILFVTSVAGFADVLKNKIDEMNTLLLDAEDTKDRTQVKLKLREIILLHQRVLEYENDLEKRYYLNNWVQVASSVFNLTGAIFGCYVSNSFTMYVLAFAVVVQIFELCCFGTILGIKNDEIEQAFYNSLWYLMDRAEKKDFLIMFHKSQHAMEMTVASMAPLNVVLFIAIMQKIYAFAMMMMRFID
;
A
#
# COMPACT_ATOMS: atom_id res chain seq x y z
N MET A 1 -7.46 -5.11 13.17
CA MET A 1 -6.27 -4.37 13.67
C MET A 1 -4.94 -5.17 13.68
N ASN A 2 -4.86 -6.39 14.20
CA ASN A 2 -3.56 -7.12 14.30
C ASN A 2 -2.82 -7.30 12.96
N ARG A 3 -3.53 -7.59 11.86
CA ARG A 3 -2.95 -7.72 10.52
C ARG A 3 -2.31 -6.42 10.01
N ILE A 4 -2.96 -5.29 10.27
CA ILE A 4 -2.46 -3.94 9.89
C ILE A 4 -1.24 -3.56 10.74
N CYS A 5 -1.24 -3.92 12.03
CA CYS A 5 -0.08 -3.69 12.91
C CYS A 5 1.14 -4.53 12.48
N LEU A 6 0.91 -5.78 12.07
CA LEU A 6 1.97 -6.67 11.56
C LEU A 6 2.54 -6.14 10.25
N LEU A 7 1.68 -5.70 9.33
CA LEU A 7 2.10 -5.07 8.08
C LEU A 7 2.92 -3.80 8.33
N ARG A 8 2.46 -2.92 9.24
CA ARG A 8 3.22 -1.73 9.65
C ARG A 8 4.60 -2.08 10.23
N LYS A 9 4.68 -3.11 11.07
CA LYS A 9 5.96 -3.58 11.61
C LYS A 9 6.90 -4.06 10.50
N LEU A 10 6.39 -4.86 9.57
CA LEU A 10 7.15 -5.33 8.39
C LEU A 10 7.72 -4.15 7.58
N ILE A 11 6.88 -3.16 7.26
CA ILE A 11 7.28 -1.95 6.52
C ILE A 11 8.38 -1.20 7.27
N THR A 12 8.19 -0.95 8.58
CA THR A 12 9.21 -0.25 9.37
C THR A 12 10.53 -1.02 9.46
N THR A 13 10.47 -2.35 9.53
CA THR A 13 11.68 -3.19 9.53
C THR A 13 12.38 -3.20 8.18
N GLN A 14 11.64 -3.26 7.07
CA GLN A 14 12.22 -3.21 5.74
C GLN A 14 12.89 -1.86 5.48
N ILE A 15 12.21 -0.75 5.78
CA ILE A 15 12.77 0.59 5.59
C ILE A 15 14.04 0.74 6.42
N ALA A 16 14.04 0.32 7.69
CA ALA A 16 15.23 0.37 8.54
C ALA A 16 16.40 -0.44 7.96
N VAL A 17 16.14 -1.65 7.45
CA VAL A 17 17.16 -2.50 6.81
C VAL A 17 17.70 -1.85 5.53
N SER A 18 16.84 -1.29 4.67
CA SER A 18 17.26 -0.62 3.44
C SER A 18 18.14 0.60 3.72
N ILE A 19 17.81 1.40 4.74
CA ILE A 19 18.61 2.56 5.16
C ILE A 19 19.99 2.12 5.65
N LEU A 20 20.05 1.06 6.47
CA LEU A 20 21.30 0.51 6.96
C LEU A 20 22.17 0.02 5.79
N VAL A 21 21.60 -0.76 4.87
CA VAL A 21 22.40 -1.29 3.75
C VAL A 21 22.94 -0.16 2.88
N LEU A 22 22.12 0.84 2.50
CA LEU A 22 22.56 1.93 1.63
C LEU A 22 23.61 2.84 2.27
N THR A 23 23.54 3.06 3.57
CA THR A 23 24.52 3.89 4.29
C THR A 23 25.84 3.16 4.54
N PHE A 24 25.80 1.86 4.83
CA PHE A 24 27.01 1.09 5.10
C PHE A 24 27.69 0.55 3.83
N ASN A 25 26.99 0.45 2.70
CA ASN A 25 27.54 -0.08 1.45
C ASN A 25 28.87 0.57 0.99
N PRO A 26 29.00 1.90 0.87
CA PRO A 26 30.26 2.50 0.43
C PRO A 26 31.40 2.28 1.44
N ILE A 27 31.08 2.17 2.73
CA ILE A 27 32.06 1.91 3.80
C ILE A 27 32.56 0.47 3.71
N VAL A 28 31.64 -0.49 3.50
CA VAL A 28 31.98 -1.91 3.33
C VAL A 28 32.80 -2.12 2.07
N GLN A 29 32.40 -1.53 0.93
CA GLN A 29 33.16 -1.65 -0.31
C GLN A 29 34.56 -1.03 -0.20
N TYR A 30 34.69 0.11 0.49
CA TYR A 30 35.98 0.73 0.75
C TYR A 30 36.92 -0.16 1.59
N ILE A 31 36.39 -0.84 2.61
CA ILE A 31 37.18 -1.74 3.48
C ILE A 31 37.61 -3.02 2.74
N PHE A 32 36.72 -3.60 1.91
CA PHE A 32 36.98 -4.90 1.27
C PHE A 32 37.76 -4.81 -0.05
N GLN A 33 37.51 -3.79 -0.88
CA GLN A 33 38.13 -3.66 -2.21
C GLN A 33 39.24 -2.61 -2.26
N GLY A 34 39.34 -1.73 -1.26
CA GLY A 34 40.33 -0.64 -1.23
C GLY A 34 40.07 0.47 -2.25
N GLU A 35 39.01 0.37 -3.04
CA GLU A 35 38.60 1.36 -4.04
C GLU A 35 37.54 2.32 -3.51
N ARG A 36 37.63 3.58 -3.94
CA ARG A 36 36.66 4.63 -3.60
C ARG A 36 35.43 4.49 -4.49
N VAL A 37 34.42 3.78 -3.99
CA VAL A 37 33.14 3.62 -4.69
C VAL A 37 32.13 4.64 -4.17
N LEU A 38 31.49 5.37 -5.08
CA LEU A 38 30.37 6.26 -4.76
C LEU A 38 29.09 5.45 -4.54
N ALA A 39 28.22 5.90 -3.63
CA ALA A 39 26.96 5.20 -3.31
C ALA A 39 26.01 5.14 -4.53
N TYR A 40 26.07 6.15 -5.38
CA TYR A 40 25.46 6.17 -6.71
C TYR A 40 26.50 6.61 -7.74
N THR A 41 26.45 6.07 -8.96
CA THR A 41 27.28 6.49 -10.10
C THR A 41 26.78 7.82 -10.69
N ILE A 42 26.51 8.81 -9.84
CA ILE A 42 26.15 10.17 -10.24
C ILE A 42 27.34 11.07 -9.91
N LEU A 43 27.94 11.63 -10.97
CA LEU A 43 29.04 12.58 -10.89
C LEU A 43 28.48 13.99 -11.08
N ILE A 44 28.80 14.90 -10.16
CA ILE A 44 28.49 16.32 -10.36
C ILE A 44 29.39 16.84 -11.49
N PRO A 45 28.83 17.59 -12.47
CA PRO A 45 29.64 18.24 -13.50
C PRO A 45 30.79 19.03 -12.86
N PHE A 46 31.99 18.95 -13.43
CA PHE A 46 33.22 19.63 -12.95
C PHE A 46 33.87 19.06 -11.68
N THR A 47 33.51 17.85 -11.23
CA THR A 47 34.08 17.24 -10.02
C THR A 47 34.75 15.90 -10.32
N ASP A 48 36.08 15.89 -10.43
CA ASP A 48 36.84 14.66 -10.70
C ASP A 48 36.95 13.74 -9.46
N PRO A 49 36.57 12.46 -9.54
CA PRO A 49 36.58 11.53 -8.40
C PRO A 49 37.99 11.12 -7.95
N GLU A 50 39.03 11.38 -8.74
CA GLU A 50 40.43 11.13 -8.37
C GLU A 50 40.93 12.08 -7.27
N ILE A 51 40.39 13.31 -7.22
CA ILE A 51 40.74 14.32 -6.23
C ILE A 51 39.96 14.07 -4.93
N THR A 52 40.66 13.96 -3.80
CA THR A 52 40.05 13.59 -2.50
C THR A 52 38.98 14.58 -2.00
N SER A 53 39.17 15.89 -2.22
CA SER A 53 38.19 16.92 -1.82
C SER A 53 36.90 16.85 -2.66
N HIS A 54 37.06 16.62 -3.96
CA HIS A 54 35.98 16.44 -4.93
C HIS A 54 35.17 15.16 -4.65
N PHE A 55 35.85 14.08 -4.30
CA PHE A 55 35.21 12.85 -3.84
C PHE A 55 34.39 13.06 -2.56
N LEU A 56 34.94 13.75 -1.56
CA LEU A 56 34.23 14.02 -0.29
C LEU A 56 33.01 14.93 -0.49
N LEU A 57 33.11 15.91 -1.40
CA LEU A 57 31.98 16.77 -1.80
C LEU A 57 30.86 15.96 -2.46
N ASN A 58 31.19 15.11 -3.44
CA ASN A 58 30.22 14.22 -4.07
C ASN A 58 29.55 13.29 -3.03
N LEU A 59 30.35 12.71 -2.12
CA LEU A 59 29.84 11.81 -1.09
C LEU A 59 28.86 12.53 -0.14
N ALA A 60 29.21 13.73 0.33
CA ALA A 60 28.34 14.53 1.21
C ALA A 60 27.01 14.87 0.53
N LEU A 61 27.05 15.27 -0.75
CA LEU A 61 25.84 15.58 -1.52
C LEU A 61 24.99 14.32 -1.78
N GLN A 62 25.61 13.18 -2.09
CA GLN A 62 24.90 11.91 -2.27
C GLN A 62 24.20 11.45 -0.99
N TYR A 63 24.85 11.57 0.17
CA TYR A 63 24.20 11.29 1.45
C TYR A 63 23.04 12.25 1.73
N PHE A 64 23.19 13.54 1.43
CA PHE A 64 22.10 14.50 1.55
C PHE A 64 20.90 14.10 0.67
N LEU A 65 21.13 13.81 -0.62
CA LEU A 65 20.07 13.35 -1.52
C LEU A 65 19.41 12.05 -1.05
N LEU A 66 20.19 11.11 -0.54
CA LEU A 66 19.69 9.85 0.01
C LEU A 66 18.74 10.12 1.19
N THR A 67 19.14 10.97 2.14
CA THR A 67 18.29 11.31 3.30
C THR A 67 16.99 11.98 2.90
N VAL A 68 17.04 12.90 1.93
CA VAL A 68 15.83 13.56 1.39
C VAL A 68 14.94 12.56 0.67
N GLY A 69 15.51 11.68 -0.15
CA GLY A 69 14.76 10.66 -0.90
C GLY A 69 14.06 9.66 0.01
N ILE A 70 14.76 9.12 1.01
CA ILE A 70 14.18 8.20 2.00
C ILE A 70 13.08 8.90 2.80
N GLY A 71 13.30 10.15 3.22
CA GLY A 71 12.29 10.92 3.93
C GLY A 71 11.01 11.12 3.11
N GLY A 72 11.15 11.49 1.84
CA GLY A 72 10.03 11.65 0.92
C GLY A 72 9.27 10.35 0.67
N PHE A 73 10.00 9.25 0.43
CA PHE A 73 9.41 7.93 0.23
C PHE A 73 8.65 7.45 1.48
N SER A 74 9.27 7.57 2.66
CA SER A 74 8.64 7.20 3.94
C SER A 74 7.39 8.03 4.23
N ALA A 75 7.38 9.32 3.85
CA ALA A 75 6.21 10.17 4.00
C ALA A 75 5.06 9.70 3.11
N ALA A 76 5.33 9.38 1.85
CA ALA A 76 4.33 8.87 0.91
C ALA A 76 3.69 7.56 1.40
N GLU A 77 4.50 6.60 1.82
CA GLU A 77 4.03 5.32 2.37
C GLU A 77 3.22 5.51 3.67
N SER A 78 3.61 6.46 4.52
CA SER A 78 2.87 6.76 5.75
C SER A 78 1.44 7.25 5.48
N VAL A 79 1.23 8.01 4.40
CA VAL A 79 -0.10 8.48 4.01
C VAL A 79 -0.98 7.31 3.52
N LEU A 80 -0.42 6.38 2.75
CA LEU A 80 -1.13 5.16 2.35
C LEU A 80 -1.54 4.30 3.55
N ILE A 81 -0.64 4.11 4.52
CA ILE A 81 -0.95 3.39 5.76
C ILE A 81 -2.07 4.09 6.55
N LEU A 82 -2.00 5.42 6.66
CA LEU A 82 -3.03 6.21 7.35
C LEU A 82 -4.39 6.01 6.69
N PHE A 83 -4.44 6.02 5.35
CA PHE A 83 -5.66 5.78 4.61
C PHE A 83 -6.25 4.39 4.89
N VAL A 84 -5.48 3.33 4.67
CA VAL A 84 -5.96 1.94 4.85
C VAL A 84 -6.41 1.71 6.30
N THR A 85 -5.69 2.30 7.26
CA THR A 85 -6.07 2.24 8.68
C THR A 85 -7.36 3.01 8.96
N SER A 86 -7.58 4.16 8.30
CA SER A 86 -8.78 4.97 8.47
C SER A 86 -10.02 4.24 7.92
N VAL A 87 -9.94 3.64 6.73
CA VAL A 87 -11.04 2.84 6.18
C VAL A 87 -11.31 1.62 7.05
N ALA A 88 -10.27 0.91 7.49
CA ALA A 88 -10.43 -0.22 8.40
C ALA A 88 -11.09 0.19 9.73
N GLY A 89 -10.74 1.38 10.25
CA GLY A 89 -11.38 1.95 11.43
C GLY A 89 -12.85 2.27 11.20
N PHE A 90 -13.20 2.90 10.07
CA PHE A 90 -14.60 3.16 9.73
C PHE A 90 -15.41 1.89 9.54
N ALA A 91 -14.84 0.86 8.91
CA ALA A 91 -15.45 -0.45 8.77
C ALA A 91 -15.77 -1.09 10.13
N ASP A 92 -14.81 -1.07 11.06
CA ASP A 92 -14.98 -1.62 12.41
C ASP A 92 -16.05 -0.83 13.20
N VAL A 93 -16.09 0.51 13.07
CA VAL A 93 -17.14 1.35 13.69
C VAL A 93 -18.51 1.05 13.08
N LEU A 94 -18.60 0.94 11.75
CA LEU A 94 -19.84 0.64 11.05
C LEU A 94 -20.42 -0.71 11.51
N LYS A 95 -19.57 -1.73 11.63
CA LYS A 95 -19.96 -3.04 12.15
C LYS A 95 -20.52 -2.95 13.57
N ASN A 96 -19.84 -2.26 14.49
CA ASN A 96 -20.34 -2.07 15.85
C ASN A 96 -21.69 -1.35 15.88
N LYS A 97 -21.91 -0.36 14.99
CA LYS A 97 -23.19 0.36 14.87
C LYS A 97 -24.32 -0.53 14.33
N ILE A 98 -24.01 -1.44 13.42
CA ILE A 98 -24.96 -2.45 12.93
C ILE A 98 -25.34 -3.41 14.07
N ASP A 99 -24.37 -3.84 14.88
CA ASP A 99 -24.63 -4.70 16.03
C ASP A 99 -25.48 -3.99 17.10
N GLU A 100 -25.23 -2.72 17.41
CA GLU A 100 -26.10 -1.87 18.25
C GLU A 100 -27.52 -1.75 17.67
N MET A 101 -27.63 -1.61 16.35
CA MET A 101 -28.93 -1.54 15.69
C MET A 101 -29.68 -2.88 15.80
N ASN A 102 -28.99 -4.01 15.68
CA ASN A 102 -29.58 -5.34 15.85
C ASN A 102 -30.18 -5.49 17.27
N THR A 103 -29.48 -5.04 18.31
CA THR A 103 -30.03 -5.07 19.67
C THR A 103 -31.28 -4.20 19.82
N LEU A 104 -31.28 -3.00 19.22
CA LEU A 104 -32.44 -2.10 19.27
C LEU A 104 -33.64 -2.63 18.47
N LEU A 105 -33.41 -3.39 17.40
CA LEU A 105 -34.47 -4.02 16.61
C LEU A 105 -35.19 -5.12 17.40
N LEU A 106 -34.47 -5.86 18.24
CA LEU A 106 -35.05 -6.88 19.13
C LEU A 106 -35.91 -6.22 20.22
N ASP A 107 -35.41 -5.17 20.87
CA ASP A 107 -36.15 -4.46 21.92
C ASP A 107 -37.39 -3.72 21.37
N ALA A 108 -37.35 -3.30 20.10
CA ALA A 108 -38.44 -2.61 19.42
C ALA A 108 -39.49 -3.54 18.81
N GLU A 109 -39.36 -4.86 18.94
CA GLU A 109 -40.37 -5.82 18.48
C GLU A 109 -41.68 -5.70 19.29
N ASP A 110 -41.56 -5.43 20.60
CA ASP A 110 -42.70 -5.25 21.52
C ASP A 110 -43.13 -3.78 21.70
N THR A 111 -42.32 -2.80 21.26
CA THR A 111 -42.53 -1.37 21.52
C THR A 111 -42.95 -0.60 20.26
N LYS A 112 -44.03 0.19 20.34
CA LYS A 112 -44.51 1.03 19.20
C LYS A 112 -43.59 2.20 18.84
N ASP A 113 -42.72 2.65 19.74
CA ASP A 113 -41.82 3.78 19.50
C ASP A 113 -40.54 3.33 18.79
N ARG A 114 -40.52 3.49 17.45
CA ARG A 114 -39.38 3.14 16.58
C ARG A 114 -38.48 4.32 16.26
N THR A 115 -38.60 5.43 17.00
CA THR A 115 -37.82 6.65 16.74
C THR A 115 -36.32 6.40 16.89
N GLN A 116 -35.91 5.58 17.87
CA GLN A 116 -34.51 5.25 18.10
C GLN A 116 -33.89 4.42 16.95
N VAL A 117 -34.63 3.44 16.43
CA VAL A 117 -34.20 2.62 15.28
C VAL A 117 -33.97 3.50 14.05
N LYS A 118 -34.90 4.41 13.76
CA LYS A 118 -34.78 5.35 12.62
C LYS A 118 -33.59 6.30 12.76
N LEU A 119 -33.34 6.82 13.97
CA LEU A 119 -32.17 7.67 14.23
C LEU A 119 -30.86 6.90 14.04
N LYS A 120 -30.78 5.66 14.52
CA LYS A 120 -29.61 4.80 14.35
C LYS A 120 -29.38 4.40 12.91
N LEU A 121 -30.43 4.02 12.19
CA LEU A 121 -30.33 3.73 10.75
C LEU A 121 -29.80 4.93 9.97
N ARG A 122 -30.29 6.14 10.29
CA ARG A 122 -29.78 7.37 9.67
C ARG A 122 -28.30 7.62 10.01
N GLU A 123 -27.87 7.37 11.24
CA GLU A 123 -26.45 7.45 11.64
C GLU A 123 -25.58 6.50 10.80
N ILE A 124 -26.03 5.25 10.62
CA ILE A 124 -25.35 4.22 9.83
C ILE A 124 -25.28 4.62 8.36
N ILE A 125 -26.37 5.12 7.78
CA ILE A 125 -26.40 5.58 6.39
C ILE A 125 -25.40 6.72 6.16
N LEU A 126 -25.37 7.72 7.04
CA LEU A 126 -24.45 8.84 6.93
C LEU A 126 -22.99 8.39 7.07
N LEU A 127 -22.72 7.45 7.97
CA LEU A 127 -21.37 6.89 8.14
C LEU A 127 -20.96 6.11 6.89
N HIS A 128 -21.81 5.23 6.36
CA HIS A 128 -21.52 4.45 5.16
C HIS A 128 -21.31 5.34 3.93
N GLN A 129 -22.13 6.39 3.75
CA GLN A 129 -21.93 7.37 2.69
C GLN A 129 -20.57 8.08 2.79
N ARG A 130 -20.16 8.45 4.01
CA ARG A 130 -18.85 9.06 4.23
C ARG A 130 -17.69 8.13 3.90
N VAL A 131 -17.82 6.83 4.20
CA VAL A 131 -16.81 5.82 3.82
C VAL A 131 -16.69 5.74 2.31
N LEU A 132 -17.82 5.61 1.60
CA LEU A 132 -17.81 5.54 0.13
C LEU A 132 -17.24 6.80 -0.52
N GLU A 133 -17.57 7.98 0.01
CA GLU A 133 -17.01 9.25 -0.47
C GLU A 133 -15.50 9.32 -0.25
N TYR A 134 -15.02 8.88 0.92
CA TYR A 134 -13.60 8.84 1.25
C TYR A 134 -12.81 7.86 0.37
N GLU A 135 -13.37 6.67 0.09
CA GLU A 135 -12.76 5.69 -0.81
C GLU A 135 -12.70 6.22 -2.26
N ASN A 136 -13.78 6.85 -2.73
CA ASN A 136 -13.84 7.44 -4.07
C ASN A 136 -12.86 8.61 -4.24
N ASP A 137 -12.77 9.49 -3.25
CA ASP A 137 -11.80 10.58 -3.26
C ASP A 137 -10.36 10.06 -3.25
N LEU A 138 -10.10 8.96 -2.52
CA LEU A 138 -8.79 8.34 -2.57
C LEU A 138 -8.48 7.76 -3.95
N GLU A 139 -9.37 6.95 -4.52
CA GLU A 139 -9.17 6.34 -5.83
C GLU A 139 -8.81 7.42 -6.86
N LYS A 140 -9.59 8.50 -6.90
CA LYS A 140 -9.39 9.63 -7.82
C LYS A 140 -8.05 10.35 -7.64
N ARG A 141 -7.48 10.36 -6.43
CA ARG A 141 -6.21 11.03 -6.13
C ARG A 141 -5.00 10.12 -6.30
N TYR A 142 -5.13 8.84 -5.96
CA TYR A 142 -4.02 7.90 -5.88
C TYR A 142 -3.91 6.93 -7.06
N TYR A 143 -4.91 6.83 -7.96
CA TYR A 143 -4.83 5.91 -9.10
C TYR A 143 -3.59 6.14 -9.98
N LEU A 144 -3.21 7.39 -10.25
CA LEU A 144 -1.99 7.73 -10.99
C LEU A 144 -0.73 7.48 -10.16
N ASN A 145 -0.75 7.82 -8.87
CA ASN A 145 0.39 7.58 -7.99
C ASN A 145 0.74 6.08 -7.94
N ASN A 146 -0.27 5.23 -7.73
CA ASN A 146 -0.12 3.78 -7.72
C ASN A 146 0.38 3.25 -9.06
N TRP A 147 -0.07 3.83 -10.18
CA TRP A 147 0.44 3.46 -11.51
C TRP A 147 1.91 3.80 -11.70
N VAL A 148 2.32 5.03 -11.37
CA VAL A 148 3.72 5.44 -11.44
C VAL A 148 4.59 4.58 -10.52
N GLN A 149 4.11 4.28 -9.31
CA GLN A 149 4.82 3.44 -8.34
C GLN A 149 5.00 2.01 -8.84
N VAL A 150 3.97 1.38 -9.40
CA VAL A 150 4.08 0.03 -9.97
C VAL A 150 4.99 0.04 -11.20
N ALA A 151 4.81 0.98 -12.13
CA ALA A 151 5.61 1.06 -13.35
C ALA A 151 7.11 1.27 -13.06
N SER A 152 7.42 2.21 -12.15
CA SER A 152 8.80 2.46 -11.72
C SER A 152 9.41 1.25 -11.00
N SER A 153 8.63 0.55 -10.15
CA SER A 153 9.11 -0.65 -9.45
C SER A 153 9.41 -1.80 -10.41
N VAL A 154 8.57 -1.99 -11.44
CA VAL A 154 8.82 -3.01 -12.49
C VAL A 154 10.12 -2.72 -13.24
N PHE A 155 10.36 -1.46 -13.60
CA PHE A 155 11.59 -1.05 -14.28
C PHE A 155 12.82 -1.26 -13.37
N ASN A 156 12.74 -0.84 -12.10
CA ASN A 156 13.81 -1.03 -11.13
C ASN A 156 14.13 -2.51 -10.90
N LEU A 157 13.13 -3.36 -10.71
CA LEU A 157 13.34 -4.79 -10.47
C LEU A 157 13.99 -5.47 -11.69
N THR A 158 13.54 -5.12 -12.89
CA THR A 158 14.12 -5.63 -14.13
C THR A 158 15.58 -5.23 -14.29
N GLY A 159 15.90 -3.96 -14.04
CA GLY A 159 17.27 -3.45 -14.06
C GLY A 159 18.15 -4.10 -12.98
N ALA A 160 17.59 -4.32 -11.78
CA ALA A 160 18.29 -4.97 -10.68
C ALA A 160 18.66 -6.41 -11.00
N ILE A 161 17.74 -7.19 -11.59
CA ILE A 161 17.99 -8.58 -12.00
C ILE A 161 19.08 -8.63 -13.09
N PHE A 162 19.01 -7.75 -14.08
CA PHE A 162 20.06 -7.63 -15.09
C PHE A 162 21.42 -7.24 -14.49
N GLY A 163 21.43 -6.30 -13.56
CA GLY A 163 22.63 -5.91 -12.81
C GLY A 163 23.22 -7.05 -11.97
N CYS A 164 22.37 -7.89 -11.38
CA CYS A 164 22.82 -9.11 -10.69
C CYS A 164 23.50 -10.07 -11.67
N TYR A 165 22.94 -10.25 -12.87
CA TYR A 165 23.50 -11.14 -13.89
C TYR A 165 24.88 -10.67 -14.36
N VAL A 166 25.04 -9.38 -14.66
CA VAL A 166 26.27 -8.84 -15.24
C VAL A 166 27.36 -8.58 -14.19
N SER A 167 27.01 -7.95 -13.07
CA SER A 167 27.99 -7.46 -12.08
C SER A 167 28.18 -8.38 -10.88
N ASN A 168 27.25 -9.32 -10.63
CA ASN A 168 27.23 -10.20 -9.46
C ASN A 168 27.49 -9.47 -8.11
N SER A 169 27.01 -8.23 -8.00
CA SER A 169 27.25 -7.37 -6.82
C SER A 169 26.18 -7.59 -5.76
N PHE A 170 26.59 -7.75 -4.50
CA PHE A 170 25.70 -7.90 -3.34
C PHE A 170 24.62 -6.79 -3.27
N THR A 171 25.00 -5.56 -3.62
CA THR A 171 24.11 -4.40 -3.64
C THR A 171 22.88 -4.61 -4.52
N MET A 172 23.06 -5.24 -5.70
CA MET A 172 21.98 -5.45 -6.65
C MET A 172 20.98 -6.49 -6.15
N TYR A 173 21.44 -7.52 -5.45
CA TYR A 173 20.56 -8.51 -4.81
C TYR A 173 19.71 -7.89 -3.72
N VAL A 174 20.29 -7.03 -2.87
CA VAL A 174 19.53 -6.32 -1.84
C VAL A 174 18.50 -5.39 -2.47
N LEU A 175 18.87 -4.66 -3.52
CA LEU A 175 17.95 -3.78 -4.23
C LEU A 175 16.79 -4.57 -4.87
N ALA A 176 17.06 -5.69 -5.53
CA ALA A 176 16.03 -6.55 -6.10
C ALA A 176 15.06 -7.05 -5.03
N PHE A 177 15.58 -7.52 -3.89
CA PHE A 177 14.75 -7.96 -2.77
C PHE A 177 13.90 -6.82 -2.20
N ALA A 178 14.48 -5.63 -1.99
CA ALA A 178 13.75 -4.47 -1.48
C ALA A 178 12.58 -4.05 -2.39
N VAL A 179 12.80 -4.03 -3.72
CA VAL A 179 11.74 -3.68 -4.69
C VAL A 179 10.65 -4.75 -4.73
N VAL A 180 11.01 -6.04 -4.61
CA VAL A 180 10.03 -7.13 -4.51
C VAL A 180 9.09 -6.92 -3.32
N VAL A 181 9.65 -6.61 -2.15
CA VAL A 181 8.83 -6.40 -0.95
C VAL A 181 8.00 -5.11 -1.08
N GLN A 182 8.53 -4.05 -1.67
CA GLN A 182 7.78 -2.82 -1.93
C GLN A 182 6.52 -3.04 -2.79
N ILE A 183 6.62 -3.81 -3.89
CA ILE A 183 5.45 -4.13 -4.72
C ILE A 183 4.46 -5.00 -3.91
N PHE A 184 4.97 -5.95 -3.14
CA PHE A 184 4.14 -6.81 -2.30
C PHE A 184 3.35 -6.01 -1.25
N GLU A 185 3.97 -5.04 -0.58
CA GLU A 185 3.34 -4.16 0.41
C GLU A 185 2.21 -3.35 -0.21
N LEU A 186 2.47 -2.72 -1.36
CA LEU A 186 1.46 -1.96 -2.10
C LEU A 186 0.25 -2.84 -2.46
N CYS A 187 0.47 -4.04 -2.99
CA CYS A 187 -0.59 -5.00 -3.30
C CYS A 187 -1.32 -5.54 -2.05
N CYS A 188 -0.62 -5.66 -0.92
CA CYS A 188 -1.23 -6.03 0.35
C CYS A 188 -2.18 -4.96 0.87
N PHE A 189 -1.84 -3.67 0.73
CA PHE A 189 -2.73 -2.59 1.13
C PHE A 189 -4.08 -2.64 0.41
N GLY A 190 -4.07 -2.78 -0.92
CA GLY A 190 -5.32 -2.89 -1.67
C GLY A 190 -6.10 -4.17 -1.33
N THR A 191 -5.41 -5.28 -1.03
CA THR A 191 -6.06 -6.52 -0.56
C THR A 191 -6.70 -6.35 0.82
N ILE A 192 -6.06 -5.65 1.75
CA ILE A 192 -6.63 -5.37 3.08
C ILE A 192 -7.90 -4.51 2.95
N LEU A 193 -7.88 -3.53 2.04
CA LEU A 193 -9.05 -2.70 1.73
C LEU A 193 -10.20 -3.57 1.22
N GLY A 194 -9.94 -4.44 0.24
CA GLY A 194 -10.94 -5.37 -0.29
C GLY A 194 -11.53 -6.28 0.79
N ILE A 195 -10.70 -6.89 1.63
CA ILE A 195 -11.16 -7.73 2.75
C ILE A 195 -12.04 -6.91 3.72
N LYS A 196 -11.72 -5.65 3.97
CA LYS A 196 -12.52 -4.79 4.86
C LYS A 196 -13.87 -4.44 4.25
N ASN A 197 -13.93 -4.27 2.93
CA ASN A 197 -15.18 -4.06 2.22
C ASN A 197 -16.07 -5.31 2.22
N ASP A 198 -15.47 -6.50 2.05
CA ASP A 198 -16.18 -7.78 2.21
C ASP A 198 -16.72 -7.94 3.64
N GLU A 199 -15.96 -7.55 4.67
CA GLU A 199 -16.41 -7.58 6.07
C GLU A 199 -17.62 -6.65 6.31
N ILE A 200 -17.66 -5.48 5.65
CA ILE A 200 -18.82 -4.57 5.70
C ILE A 200 -20.04 -5.21 5.04
N GLU A 201 -19.88 -5.80 3.85
CA GLU A 201 -20.97 -6.50 3.16
C GLU A 201 -21.55 -7.63 4.04
N GLN A 202 -20.68 -8.44 4.64
CA GLN A 202 -21.08 -9.51 5.54
C GLN A 202 -21.78 -8.98 6.80
N ALA A 203 -21.35 -7.84 7.34
CA ALA A 203 -22.02 -7.22 8.49
C ALA A 203 -23.45 -6.79 8.14
N PHE A 204 -23.67 -6.22 6.94
CA PHE A 204 -25.01 -5.90 6.47
C PHE A 204 -25.84 -7.15 6.22
N TYR A 205 -25.27 -8.20 5.62
CA TYR A 205 -25.96 -9.46 5.38
C TYR A 205 -26.46 -10.12 6.69
N ASN A 206 -25.62 -10.11 7.74
CA ASN A 206 -25.94 -10.69 9.05
C ASN A 206 -26.83 -9.80 9.93
N SER A 207 -27.20 -8.61 9.47
CA SER A 207 -28.10 -7.73 10.21
C SER A 207 -29.52 -8.29 10.28
N LEU A 208 -30.29 -7.89 11.29
CA LEU A 208 -31.69 -8.28 11.48
C LEU A 208 -32.64 -7.47 10.59
N TRP A 209 -32.31 -7.33 9.30
CA TRP A 209 -33.04 -6.53 8.30
C TRP A 209 -34.49 -6.99 8.10
N TYR A 210 -34.83 -8.21 8.51
CA TYR A 210 -36.19 -8.74 8.45
C TYR A 210 -37.12 -8.18 9.55
N LEU A 211 -36.57 -7.67 10.66
CA LEU A 211 -37.30 -6.99 11.74
C LEU A 211 -37.52 -5.48 11.46
N MET A 212 -36.96 -4.97 10.37
CA MET A 212 -37.12 -3.57 9.95
C MET A 212 -38.49 -3.31 9.31
N ASP A 213 -39.04 -2.11 9.53
CA ASP A 213 -40.28 -1.67 8.88
C ASP A 213 -40.08 -1.43 7.38
N ARG A 214 -41.16 -1.33 6.60
CA ARG A 214 -41.12 -1.20 5.14
C ARG A 214 -40.32 0.01 4.66
N ALA A 215 -40.36 1.13 5.38
CA ALA A 215 -39.58 2.33 5.04
C ALA A 215 -38.07 2.09 5.32
N GLU A 216 -37.74 1.63 6.52
CA GLU A 216 -36.37 1.31 6.97
C GLU A 216 -35.70 0.29 6.04
N LYS A 217 -36.46 -0.75 5.66
CA LYS A 217 -35.99 -1.82 4.78
C LYS A 217 -35.62 -1.33 3.38
N LYS A 218 -36.31 -0.33 2.85
CA LYS A 218 -35.98 0.25 1.53
C LYS A 218 -34.64 0.98 1.58
N ASP A 219 -34.43 1.81 2.61
CA ASP A 219 -33.19 2.56 2.77
C ASP A 219 -32.01 1.60 3.02
N PHE A 220 -32.24 0.59 3.87
CA PHE A 220 -31.26 -0.46 4.13
C PHE A 220 -30.89 -1.25 2.87
N LEU A 221 -31.86 -1.61 2.02
CA LEU A 221 -31.59 -2.35 0.79
C LEU A 221 -30.69 -1.56 -0.18
N ILE A 222 -30.89 -0.24 -0.27
CA ILE A 222 -30.03 0.63 -1.11
C ILE A 222 -28.60 0.62 -0.58
N MET A 223 -28.44 0.76 0.73
CA MET A 223 -27.12 0.71 1.38
C MET A 223 -26.45 -0.65 1.19
N PHE A 224 -27.20 -1.75 1.38
CA PHE A 224 -26.69 -3.09 1.17
C PHE A 224 -26.22 -3.30 -0.27
N HIS A 225 -27.06 -2.93 -1.24
CA HIS A 225 -26.69 -3.03 -2.67
C HIS A 225 -25.44 -2.20 -3.01
N LYS A 226 -25.27 -1.02 -2.38
CA LYS A 226 -24.05 -0.22 -2.55
C LYS A 226 -22.82 -0.87 -1.93
N SER A 227 -22.95 -1.54 -0.78
CA SER A 227 -21.83 -2.25 -0.14
C SER A 227 -21.30 -3.43 -0.96
N GLN A 228 -22.16 -4.10 -1.75
CA GLN A 228 -21.77 -5.19 -2.65
C GLN A 228 -20.91 -4.72 -3.84
N HIS A 229 -20.92 -3.42 -4.12
CA HIS A 229 -20.14 -2.78 -5.16
C HIS A 229 -19.21 -1.73 -4.56
N ALA A 230 -18.55 -2.09 -3.45
CA ALA A 230 -17.56 -1.24 -2.82
C ALA A 230 -16.40 -0.92 -3.77
N MET A 231 -15.83 0.28 -3.63
CA MET A 231 -14.75 0.72 -4.51
C MET A 231 -13.46 -0.03 -4.13
N GLU A 232 -12.86 -0.71 -5.09
CA GLU A 232 -11.52 -1.29 -4.92
C GLU A 232 -10.46 -0.27 -5.32
N MET A 233 -9.31 -0.27 -4.64
CA MET A 233 -8.18 0.54 -5.05
C MET A 233 -7.59 -0.03 -6.35
N THR A 234 -7.47 0.79 -7.38
CA THR A 234 -6.99 0.36 -8.71
C THR A 234 -5.62 0.93 -9.08
N VAL A 235 -4.96 0.26 -10.01
CA VAL A 235 -3.78 0.78 -10.74
C VAL A 235 -4.28 1.37 -12.05
N ALA A 236 -4.21 2.69 -12.18
CA ALA A 236 -4.68 3.44 -13.36
C ALA A 236 -6.14 3.14 -13.79
N SER A 237 -7.03 2.72 -12.88
CA SER A 237 -8.39 2.24 -13.24
C SER A 237 -8.42 1.03 -14.19
N MET A 238 -7.28 0.35 -14.40
CA MET A 238 -7.17 -0.79 -15.31
C MET A 238 -7.29 -2.13 -14.60
N ALA A 239 -6.67 -2.25 -13.42
CA ALA A 239 -6.64 -3.48 -12.64
C ALA A 239 -6.74 -3.19 -11.15
N PRO A 240 -7.44 -4.04 -10.37
CA PRO A 240 -7.48 -3.91 -8.92
C PRO A 240 -6.10 -4.19 -8.33
N LEU A 241 -5.70 -3.37 -7.36
CA LEU A 241 -4.45 -3.51 -6.66
C LEU A 241 -4.61 -4.61 -5.60
N ASN A 242 -4.22 -5.83 -5.94
CA ASN A 242 -4.32 -6.97 -5.03
C ASN A 242 -3.13 -7.92 -5.17
N VAL A 243 -3.06 -8.94 -4.29
CA VAL A 243 -1.99 -9.95 -4.34
C VAL A 243 -2.00 -10.75 -5.66
N VAL A 244 -3.15 -10.87 -6.34
CA VAL A 244 -3.23 -11.52 -7.66
C VAL A 244 -2.45 -10.72 -8.71
N LEU A 245 -2.56 -9.38 -8.68
CA LEU A 245 -1.77 -8.49 -9.53
C LEU A 245 -0.27 -8.63 -9.25
N PHE A 246 0.14 -8.73 -7.98
CA PHE A 246 1.54 -8.97 -7.61
C PHE A 246 2.09 -10.24 -8.27
N ILE A 247 1.37 -11.35 -8.19
CA ILE A 247 1.78 -12.63 -8.79
C ILE A 247 1.91 -12.49 -10.31
N ALA A 248 0.94 -11.83 -10.95
CA ALA A 248 0.97 -11.59 -12.39
C ALA A 248 2.20 -10.76 -12.79
N ILE A 249 2.51 -9.68 -12.06
CA ILE A 249 3.70 -8.86 -12.30
C ILE A 249 4.98 -9.70 -12.16
N MET A 250 5.10 -10.49 -11.09
CA MET A 250 6.28 -11.33 -10.86
C MET A 250 6.50 -12.36 -11.96
N GLN A 251 5.44 -13.01 -12.43
CA GLN A 251 5.51 -13.95 -13.54
C GLN A 251 6.01 -13.29 -14.84
N LYS A 252 5.57 -12.05 -15.12
CA LYS A 252 6.00 -11.30 -16.30
C LYS A 252 7.47 -10.87 -16.18
N ILE A 253 7.89 -10.41 -15.02
CA ILE A 253 9.29 -10.03 -14.76
C ILE A 253 10.20 -11.24 -14.89
N TYR A 254 9.81 -12.40 -14.33
CA TYR A 254 10.56 -13.65 -14.49
C TYR A 254 10.69 -14.05 -15.96
N ALA A 255 9.58 -14.05 -16.72
CA ALA A 255 9.61 -14.36 -18.15
C ALA A 255 10.52 -13.41 -18.93
N PHE A 256 10.48 -12.11 -18.63
CA PHE A 256 11.34 -11.11 -19.24
C PHE A 256 12.82 -11.30 -18.86
N ALA A 257 13.11 -11.57 -17.60
CA ALA A 257 14.47 -11.84 -17.12
C ALA A 257 15.07 -13.08 -17.80
N MET A 258 14.30 -14.17 -17.90
CA MET A 258 14.72 -15.39 -18.61
C MET A 258 14.98 -15.13 -20.10
N MET A 259 14.14 -14.31 -20.75
CA MET A 259 14.37 -13.88 -22.12
C MET A 259 15.69 -13.12 -22.23
N MET A 260 15.94 -12.13 -21.36
CA MET A 260 17.18 -11.35 -21.40
C MET A 260 18.42 -12.20 -21.18
N MET A 261 18.42 -13.12 -20.20
CA MET A 261 19.54 -14.03 -19.96
C MET A 261 19.86 -14.84 -21.22
N ARG A 262 18.83 -15.40 -21.88
CA ARG A 262 19.00 -16.17 -23.11
C ARG A 262 19.53 -15.35 -24.30
N PHE A 263 19.32 -14.03 -24.32
CA PHE A 263 19.87 -13.17 -25.38
C PHE A 263 21.33 -12.79 -25.16
N ILE A 264 21.83 -12.91 -23.93
CA ILE A 264 23.21 -12.54 -23.56
C ILE A 264 24.15 -13.75 -23.68
N ASP A 265 23.62 -14.96 -23.51
CA ASP A 265 24.31 -16.24 -23.74
C ASP A 265 24.45 -16.56 -25.24
#